data_AF-A0A329ZT21-F1
#
_entry.id   AF-A0A329ZT21-F1
#
_cell.length_a   1.000
_cell.length_b   1.000
_cell.length_c   1.000
_cell.angle_alpha   90.00
_cell.angle_beta   90.00
_cell.angle_gamma   90.00
#
_symmetry.space_group_name_H-M   'P 1'
#
loop_
_entity.id
_entity.type
_entity.pdbx_description
1 polymer ?
#
loop_
_entity_poly.entity_id
_entity_poly.type
_entity_poly.pdbx_seq_one_letter_code
_entity_poly.pdbx_strand_id
1 'polypeptide(L)' 'MGYHNLGYSYLTGQGVRQNFEEAKEYFGKACDMGRQKGCDGYKFLNEQGH' A
#
# COMPACT_ATOMS: atom_id res chain seq x y z
N MET A 1 2.91 -0.56 -14.42
CA MET A 1 3.62 -0.16 -13.19
C MET A 1 2.59 0.17 -12.14
N GLY A 2 2.53 -0.64 -11.08
CA GLY A 2 1.36 -0.74 -10.21
C GLY A 2 1.53 0.05 -8.91
N TYR A 3 0.46 0.71 -8.48
CA TYR A 3 0.34 1.38 -7.17
C TYR A 3 0.76 0.49 -5.99
N HIS A 4 0.70 -0.83 -6.14
CA HIS A 4 1.30 -1.82 -5.24
C HIS A 4 2.78 -1.54 -4.89
N ASN A 5 3.63 -1.21 -5.89
CA ASN A 5 5.05 -0.95 -5.61
C ASN A 5 5.22 0.34 -4.82
N LEU A 6 4.41 1.37 -5.12
CA LEU A 6 4.40 2.61 -4.34
C LEU A 6 4.02 2.32 -2.89
N GLY A 7 2.89 1.63 -2.67
CA GLY A 7 2.47 1.22 -1.33
C GLY A 7 3.57 0.47 -0.58
N TYR A 8 4.29 -0.42 -1.27
CA TYR A 8 5.40 -1.17 -0.67
C TYR A 8 6.63 -0.29 -0.37
N SER A 9 6.96 0.69 -1.21
CA SER A 9 8.02 1.67 -0.94
C SER A 9 7.72 2.52 0.29
N TYR A 10 6.47 2.96 0.47
CA TYR A 10 6.04 3.69 1.67
C TYR A 10 5.98 2.80 2.92
N LEU A 11 5.66 1.51 2.75
CA LEU A 11 5.63 0.52 3.83
C LEU A 11 7.04 0.17 4.33
N THR A 12 8.00 0.06 3.41
CA THR A 12 9.40 -0.29 3.71
C THR A 12 10.31 0.91 3.95
N GLY A 13 9.85 2.13 3.64
CA GLY A 13 10.67 3.34 3.67
C GLY A 13 11.84 3.31 2.67
N GLN A 14 11.74 2.50 1.62
CA GLN A 14 12.84 2.34 0.67
C GLN A 14 12.82 3.48 -0.35
N GLY A 15 13.67 4.47 -0.11
CA GLY A 15 13.80 5.68 -0.96
C GLY A 15 12.75 6.76 -0.68
N VAL A 16 11.81 6.51 0.24
CA VAL A 16 10.82 7.48 0.74
C VAL A 16 10.71 7.37 2.26
N ARG A 17 10.17 8.38 2.93
CA ARG A 17 9.89 8.28 4.36
C ARG A 17 8.82 7.21 4.58
N GLN A 18 9.06 6.29 5.50
CA GLN A 18 8.09 5.26 5.85
C GLN A 18 6.80 5.92 6.32
N ASN A 19 5.70 5.65 5.62
CA ASN A 19 4.40 6.21 5.92
C ASN A 19 3.31 5.18 5.62
N PHE A 20 2.75 4.60 6.69
CA PHE A 20 1.71 3.59 6.59
C PHE A 20 0.38 4.16 6.09
N GLU A 21 0.09 5.44 6.37
CA GLU A 21 -1.13 6.11 5.90
C GLU A 21 -1.10 6.28 4.38
N GLU A 22 0.01 6.82 3.84
CA GLU A 22 0.21 6.92 2.39
C GLU A 22 0.22 5.53 1.73
N ALA A 23 0.92 4.56 2.33
CA ALA A 23 0.93 3.19 1.82
C ALA A 23 -0.50 2.63 1.68
N LYS A 24 -1.33 2.78 2.72
CA LYS A 24 -2.75 2.42 2.71
C LYS A 24 -3.50 3.11 1.58
N GLU A 25 -3.31 4.41 1.39
CA GLU A 25 -4.00 5.14 0.32
C GLU A 25 -3.63 4.59 -1.07
N TYR A 26 -2.35 4.32 -1.33
CA TYR A 26 -1.90 3.75 -2.61
C TYR A 26 -2.39 2.32 -2.84
N PHE A 27 -2.40 1.49 -1.79
CA PHE A 27 -2.94 0.13 -1.86
C PHE A 27 -4.46 0.14 -2.07
N GLY A 28 -5.17 1.06 -1.41
CA GLY A 28 -6.61 1.30 -1.60
C GLY A 28 -6.93 1.72 -3.03
N LYS A 29 -6.20 2.70 -3.59
CA LYS A 29 -6.34 3.10 -5.00
C LYS A 29 -6.07 1.95 -5.97
N ALA A 30 -5.07 1.10 -5.70
CA ALA A 30 -4.86 -0.09 -6.53
C ALA A 30 -6.01 -1.09 -6.41
N CYS A 31 -6.58 -1.26 -5.21
CA CYS A 31 -7.73 -2.11 -4.99
C CYS A 31 -8.95 -1.62 -5.77
N ASP A 32 -9.23 -0.31 -5.74
CA ASP A 32 -10.30 0.35 -6.51
C ASP A 32 -10.15 0.13 -8.02
N MET A 33 -8.91 0.06 -8.52
CA MET A 33 -8.62 -0.26 -9.91
C MET A 33 -8.68 -1.76 -10.24
N GLY A 34 -9.20 -2.60 -9.34
CA GLY A 34 -9.30 -4.04 -9.51
C GLY A 34 -7.96 -4.77 -9.41
N ARG A 35 -6.91 -4.16 -8.86
CA ARG A 35 -5.64 -4.85 -8.61
C ARG A 35 -5.75 -5.60 -7.29
N GLN A 36 -5.88 -6.92 -7.38
CA GLN A 36 -5.89 -7.83 -6.23
C GLN A 36 -4.73 -7.55 -5.25
N LYS A 37 -3.49 -7.38 -5.77
CA LYS A 37 -2.29 -7.05 -4.97
C LYS A 37 -2.42 -5.76 -4.17
N GLY A 38 -3.22 -4.81 -4.66
CA GLY A 38 -3.57 -3.59 -3.93
C GLY A 38 -4.45 -3.89 -2.73
N CYS A 39 -5.54 -4.62 -2.98
CA CYS A 39 -6.46 -5.05 -1.93
C CYS A 39 -5.74 -5.87 -0.84
N ASP A 40 -4.86 -6.79 -1.24
CA ASP A 40 -4.10 -7.63 -0.31
C ASP A 40 -3.19 -6.78 0.58
N GLY A 41 -2.46 -5.81 0.00
CA GLY A 41 -1.62 -4.89 0.75
C GLY A 41 -2.40 -3.94 1.66
N TYR A 42 -3.57 -3.45 1.19
CA TYR A 42 -4.46 -2.60 1.98
C TYR A 42 -5.01 -3.34 3.19
N LYS A 43 -5.44 -4.58 2.99
CA LYS A 43 -5.98 -5.45 4.04
C LYS A 43 -4.89 -5.85 5.03
N PHE A 44 -3.71 -6.21 4.54
CA PHE A 44 -2.54 -6.49 5.38
C PHE A 44 -2.19 -5.32 6.30
N LEU A 45 -2.17 -4.08 5.78
CA LEU A 45 -1.92 -2.88 6.58
C LEU A 45 -3.04 -2.58 7.58
N ASN A 46 -4.30 -2.88 7.25
CA ASN A 46 -5.42 -2.71 8.18
C ASN A 46 -5.41 -3.76 9.29
N GLU A 47 -5.01 -4.99 8.99
CA GLU A 47 -4.90 -6.08 9.98
C GLU A 47 -3.67 -5.96 10.88
N GLN A 48 -2.59 -5.32 10.40
CA GLN A 48 -1.39 -5.08 11.21
C GLN A 48 -1.57 -4.03 12.31
N GLY A 49 -2.70 -3.32 12.37
CA GLY A 49 -3.00 -2.39 13.48
C GLY A 49 -2.00 -1.25 13.63
N HIS A 50 -1.47 -0.74 12.51
CA HIS A 50 -0.74 0.53 12.45
C HIS A 50 -1.68 1.71 12.25
#